data_AF-A0A3M6PPX1-F1
#
_entry.id   AF-A0A3M6PPX1-F1
#
_cell.length_a   1.000
_cell.length_b   1.000
_cell.length_c   1.000
_cell.angle_alpha   90.00
_cell.angle_beta   90.00
_cell.angle_gamma   90.00
#
_symmetry.space_group_name_H-M   'P 1'
#
loop_
_entity.id
_entity.type
_entity.pdbx_description
1 polymer ?
#
loop_
_entity_poly.entity_id
_entity_poly.type
_entity_poly.pdbx_seq_one_letter_code
_entity_poly.pdbx_strand_id
1 'polypeptide(L)'
;PNPVPNGGNATCTVTANTGYTFTSFSGDCTGTTCTLTNVTSAKSVTAKFTAKATTHAITATANPAAGGTVSCTPNPVPNGGNATCTVTANTGYTFTSFSGDCTGTTCTLTNVTSAKSVTAKFTATATTHAITATANPAAGGTVSCTPNPVPNGGDATCTATANTGYPSSFSGDCTGATCALTNVTSAKSVTANFTAAATTHAITTAVNPAGSGTVSCTPNPVPNGDDATCTATANAGFVFDSFSGDCTGATCTLTNVTSAKSVTAAFKDVRRRFEGTTVPPSGAGAPAVATFTGGGANCRFDAGSTAFIAAPVAPPSGQSLPYGAFRFKLTGCDVGSEVTMSVQWPGAVDGALKYGRASSSATADSYYAHPGISTSGSVTRITLADGGLGDADNAANGEISDPLAATTAITAGPMGVTAVPTLGHWGLMLLGLAVAGLGARRLRKAV
;
A
#
# COMPACT_ATOMS: atom_id res chain seq x y z
N PRO A 1 -69.44 -62.03 85.68
CA PRO A 1 -68.96 -62.90 86.78
C PRO A 1 -68.65 -64.31 86.26
N ASN A 2 -67.60 -64.96 86.75
CA ASN A 2 -67.31 -66.37 86.48
C ASN A 2 -66.81 -67.01 87.81
N PRO A 3 -67.49 -68.04 88.38
CA PRO A 3 -68.67 -68.73 87.86
C PRO A 3 -69.92 -67.85 87.79
N VAL A 4 -70.86 -68.23 86.91
CA VAL A 4 -72.17 -67.58 86.75
C VAL A 4 -73.20 -68.37 87.57
N PRO A 5 -73.99 -67.75 88.47
CA PRO A 5 -75.09 -68.43 89.15
C PRO A 5 -76.10 -69.01 88.16
N ASN A 6 -76.74 -70.14 88.50
CA ASN A 6 -77.75 -70.78 87.64
C ASN A 6 -78.89 -69.78 87.33
N GLY A 7 -79.15 -69.57 86.03
CA GLY A 7 -80.12 -68.60 85.52
C GLY A 7 -79.61 -67.15 85.44
N GLY A 8 -78.35 -66.91 85.84
CA GLY A 8 -77.70 -65.60 85.77
C GLY A 8 -77.15 -65.22 84.40
N ASN A 9 -76.69 -63.98 84.26
CA ASN A 9 -76.11 -63.44 83.03
C ASN A 9 -74.60 -63.20 83.18
N ALA A 10 -73.87 -63.26 82.07
CA ALA A 10 -72.43 -62.98 82.01
C ALA A 10 -72.07 -62.16 80.77
N THR A 11 -71.08 -61.29 80.90
CA THR A 11 -70.55 -60.50 79.79
C THR A 11 -69.07 -60.80 79.65
N CYS A 12 -68.62 -61.11 78.43
CA CYS A 12 -67.22 -61.31 78.11
C CYS A 12 -66.62 -59.98 77.66
N THR A 13 -65.56 -59.53 78.33
CA THR A 13 -64.74 -58.39 77.91
C THR A 13 -63.46 -58.90 77.28
N VAL A 14 -63.02 -58.27 76.20
CA VAL A 14 -61.78 -58.62 75.50
C VAL A 14 -60.86 -57.41 75.41
N THR A 15 -59.58 -57.63 75.69
CA THR A 15 -58.52 -56.66 75.44
C THR A 15 -57.50 -57.34 74.54
N ALA A 16 -57.25 -56.78 73.36
CA ALA A 16 -56.23 -57.32 72.47
C ALA A 16 -54.84 -56.97 72.97
N ASN A 17 -53.90 -57.92 72.90
CA ASN A 17 -52.49 -57.66 73.14
C ASN A 17 -51.90 -56.78 72.03
N THR A 18 -50.85 -56.03 72.36
CA THR A 18 -50.09 -55.24 71.39
C THR A 18 -49.70 -56.09 70.18
N GLY A 19 -49.96 -55.58 68.97
CA GLY A 19 -49.68 -56.30 67.72
C GLY A 19 -50.80 -57.24 67.24
N TYR A 20 -51.90 -57.36 67.98
CA TYR A 20 -53.09 -58.10 67.57
C TYR A 20 -54.32 -57.19 67.61
N THR A 21 -55.29 -57.46 66.73
CA THR A 21 -56.60 -56.81 66.71
C THR A 21 -57.65 -57.88 66.99
N PHE A 22 -58.54 -57.63 67.94
CA PHE A 22 -59.69 -58.50 68.19
C PHE A 22 -60.62 -58.46 66.97
N THR A 23 -61.09 -59.62 66.52
CA THR A 23 -61.97 -59.73 65.36
C THR A 23 -63.40 -60.08 65.76
N SER A 24 -63.61 -61.17 66.49
CA SER A 24 -64.94 -61.59 66.93
C SER A 24 -64.91 -62.64 68.04
N PHE A 25 -66.04 -62.77 68.75
CA PHE A 25 -66.36 -63.92 69.58
C PHE A 25 -67.00 -65.04 68.74
N SER A 26 -66.86 -66.27 69.22
CA SER A 26 -67.49 -67.46 68.65
C SER A 26 -67.78 -68.51 69.74
N GLY A 27 -68.62 -69.50 69.44
CA GLY A 27 -69.11 -70.49 70.40
C GLY A 27 -70.53 -70.16 70.82
N ASP A 28 -70.79 -70.13 72.13
CA ASP A 28 -72.10 -69.81 72.72
C ASP A 28 -72.51 -68.33 72.60
N CYS A 29 -71.64 -67.49 72.03
CA CYS A 29 -71.97 -66.13 71.59
C CYS A 29 -71.17 -65.77 70.32
N THR A 30 -71.65 -64.79 69.55
CA THR A 30 -71.05 -64.39 68.28
C THR A 30 -71.01 -62.86 68.14
N GLY A 31 -70.16 -62.37 67.23
CA GLY A 31 -70.04 -60.94 66.94
C GLY A 31 -68.94 -60.24 67.74
N THR A 32 -68.95 -58.91 67.76
CA THR A 32 -67.92 -58.08 68.41
C THR A 32 -68.17 -57.86 69.91
N THR A 33 -69.37 -58.23 70.39
CA THR A 33 -69.78 -58.19 71.80
C THR A 33 -70.34 -59.54 72.20
N CYS A 34 -70.12 -59.96 73.44
CA CYS A 34 -70.62 -61.25 73.92
C CYS A 34 -71.27 -61.12 75.30
N THR A 35 -72.59 -61.30 75.32
CA THR A 35 -73.42 -61.36 76.53
C THR A 35 -74.20 -62.67 76.52
N LEU A 36 -73.99 -63.49 77.54
CA LEU A 36 -74.74 -64.71 77.78
C LEU A 36 -75.85 -64.41 78.78
N THR A 37 -77.07 -64.81 78.48
CA THR A 37 -78.24 -64.62 79.36
C THR A 37 -78.81 -65.97 79.80
N ASN A 38 -79.33 -66.03 81.02
CA ASN A 38 -79.98 -67.21 81.58
C ASN A 38 -79.11 -68.47 81.47
N VAL A 39 -77.89 -68.39 82.01
CA VAL A 39 -76.90 -69.48 81.93
C VAL A 39 -77.30 -70.60 82.90
N THR A 40 -77.85 -71.68 82.34
CA THR A 40 -78.29 -72.88 83.08
C THR A 40 -77.40 -74.10 82.85
N SER A 41 -76.42 -73.99 81.94
CA SER A 41 -75.40 -75.01 81.63
C SER A 41 -74.06 -74.36 81.31
N ALA A 42 -72.98 -75.15 81.26
CA ALA A 42 -71.66 -74.65 80.90
C ALA A 42 -71.65 -74.02 79.50
N LYS A 43 -71.00 -72.86 79.38
CA LYS A 43 -70.87 -72.10 78.14
C LYS A 43 -69.41 -71.95 77.74
N SER A 44 -69.14 -72.03 76.44
CA SER A 44 -67.81 -71.88 75.85
C SER A 44 -67.80 -70.73 74.86
N VAL A 45 -66.91 -69.77 75.09
CA VAL A 45 -66.74 -68.58 74.26
C VAL A 45 -65.26 -68.44 73.91
N THR A 46 -64.98 -68.31 72.61
CA THR A 46 -63.63 -68.10 72.08
C THR A 46 -63.53 -66.72 71.45
N ALA A 47 -62.59 -65.90 71.93
CA ALA A 47 -62.19 -64.64 71.28
C ALA A 47 -61.16 -64.91 70.17
N LYS A 48 -61.43 -64.41 68.97
CA LYS A 48 -60.54 -64.48 67.82
C LYS A 48 -59.79 -63.16 67.65
N PHE A 49 -58.52 -63.27 67.26
CA PHE A 49 -57.65 -62.13 67.01
C PHE A 49 -56.90 -62.34 65.69
N THR A 50 -56.51 -61.25 65.06
CA THR A 50 -55.65 -61.25 63.87
C THR A 50 -54.44 -60.36 64.14
N ALA A 51 -53.26 -60.80 63.73
CA ALA A 51 -52.05 -60.00 63.86
C ALA A 51 -52.17 -58.71 63.03
N LYS A 52 -51.74 -57.59 63.59
CA LYS A 52 -51.66 -56.32 62.87
C LYS A 52 -50.53 -56.41 61.86
N ALA A 53 -50.80 -56.13 60.59
CA ALA A 53 -49.78 -56.12 59.55
C ALA A 53 -48.70 -55.07 59.87
N THR A 54 -47.45 -55.48 59.97
CA THR A 54 -46.30 -54.58 60.08
C THR A 54 -45.80 -54.25 58.68
N THR A 55 -45.54 -52.96 58.43
CA THR A 55 -45.01 -52.48 57.17
C THR A 55 -43.80 -51.57 57.40
N HIS A 56 -42.90 -51.51 56.42
CA HIS A 56 -41.65 -50.75 56.47
C HIS A 56 -41.61 -49.73 55.34
N ALA A 57 -41.31 -48.47 55.66
CA ALA A 57 -41.20 -47.42 54.65
C ALA A 57 -39.85 -47.49 53.91
N ILE A 58 -39.87 -47.16 52.62
CA ILE A 58 -38.68 -46.89 51.81
C ILE A 58 -38.61 -45.38 51.58
N THR A 59 -37.49 -44.77 51.97
CA THR A 59 -37.18 -43.37 51.64
C THR A 59 -36.44 -43.35 50.31
N ALA A 60 -37.09 -42.86 49.25
CA ALA A 60 -36.50 -42.79 47.92
C ALA A 60 -36.18 -41.33 47.56
N THR A 61 -34.94 -41.05 47.14
CA THR A 61 -34.46 -39.68 46.84
C THR A 61 -33.69 -39.61 45.53
N ALA A 62 -33.80 -38.49 44.81
CA ALA A 62 -33.00 -38.22 43.61
C ALA A 62 -31.82 -37.30 43.95
N ASN A 63 -30.65 -37.56 43.36
CA ASN A 63 -29.45 -36.74 43.54
C ASN A 63 -28.74 -36.46 42.20
N PRO A 64 -28.69 -35.19 41.73
CA PRO A 64 -29.37 -34.03 42.30
C PRO A 64 -30.90 -34.17 42.18
N ALA A 65 -31.65 -33.46 43.02
CA ALA A 65 -33.12 -33.51 43.01
C ALA A 65 -33.72 -33.06 41.67
N ALA A 66 -33.06 -32.11 40.98
CA ALA A 66 -33.47 -31.67 39.64
C ALA A 66 -33.25 -32.74 38.55
N GLY A 67 -32.44 -33.77 38.83
CA GLY A 67 -32.02 -34.76 37.84
C GLY A 67 -33.09 -35.77 37.45
N GLY A 68 -34.10 -35.99 38.30
CA GLY A 68 -35.17 -36.93 38.02
C GLY A 68 -35.99 -37.29 39.25
N THR A 69 -36.81 -38.32 39.11
CA THR A 69 -37.62 -38.89 40.19
C THR A 69 -37.26 -40.36 40.44
N VAL A 70 -37.51 -40.83 41.66
CA VAL A 70 -37.38 -42.25 42.04
C VAL A 70 -38.60 -42.66 42.86
N SER A 71 -39.14 -43.84 42.59
CA SER A 71 -40.28 -44.41 43.31
C SER A 71 -40.07 -45.89 43.53
N CYS A 72 -40.44 -46.40 44.71
CA CYS A 72 -40.34 -47.82 45.05
C CYS A 72 -41.73 -48.38 45.35
N THR A 73 -42.05 -49.54 44.77
CA THR A 73 -43.38 -50.16 44.89
C THR A 73 -43.26 -51.64 45.26
N PRO A 74 -44.05 -52.14 46.25
CA PRO A 74 -44.91 -51.38 47.17
C PRO A 74 -44.11 -50.51 48.14
N ASN A 75 -44.72 -49.43 48.67
CA ASN A 75 -44.20 -48.63 49.78
C ASN A 75 -45.38 -47.98 50.53
N PRO A 76 -45.63 -48.30 51.82
CA PRO A 76 -44.85 -49.18 52.70
C PRO A 76 -44.83 -50.65 52.25
N VAL A 77 -43.71 -51.35 52.50
CA VAL A 77 -43.52 -52.77 52.18
C VAL A 77 -44.03 -53.64 53.34
N PRO A 78 -44.88 -54.67 53.12
CA PRO A 78 -45.19 -55.65 54.15
C PRO A 78 -43.92 -56.30 54.72
N ASN A 79 -43.89 -56.61 56.02
CA ASN A 79 -42.74 -57.24 56.65
C ASN A 79 -42.36 -58.57 55.98
N GLY A 80 -41.10 -58.71 55.56
CA GLY A 80 -40.59 -59.85 54.79
C GLY A 80 -40.92 -59.79 53.29
N GLY A 81 -41.61 -58.75 52.83
CA GLY A 81 -41.94 -58.52 51.42
C GLY A 81 -40.78 -57.95 50.61
N ASN A 82 -41.02 -57.78 49.30
CA ASN A 82 -40.06 -57.23 48.35
C ASN A 82 -40.59 -55.91 47.77
N ALA A 83 -39.70 -55.05 47.29
CA ALA A 83 -40.04 -53.83 46.58
C ALA A 83 -39.03 -53.54 45.46
N THR A 84 -39.50 -52.95 44.36
CA THR A 84 -38.65 -52.55 43.23
C THR A 84 -38.71 -51.04 43.07
N CYS A 85 -37.55 -50.42 42.89
CA CYS A 85 -37.44 -48.98 42.64
C CYS A 85 -37.23 -48.69 41.17
N THR A 86 -38.00 -47.75 40.64
CA THR A 86 -37.92 -47.24 39.27
C THR A 86 -37.51 -45.77 39.29
N VAL A 87 -36.84 -45.34 38.23
CA VAL A 87 -36.35 -43.97 38.06
C VAL A 87 -36.85 -43.39 36.75
N THR A 88 -37.07 -42.08 36.74
CA THR A 88 -37.33 -41.31 35.51
C THR A 88 -36.42 -40.10 35.52
N ALA A 89 -35.49 -40.03 34.56
CA ALA A 89 -34.60 -38.90 34.40
C ALA A 89 -35.37 -37.70 33.82
N ASN A 90 -35.10 -36.50 34.32
CA ASN A 90 -35.62 -35.27 33.74
C ASN A 90 -34.84 -34.90 32.47
N THR A 91 -35.42 -34.07 31.61
CA THR A 91 -34.75 -33.55 30.41
C THR A 91 -33.42 -32.90 30.77
N GLY A 92 -32.36 -33.20 30.01
CA GLY A 92 -31.02 -32.68 30.28
C GLY A 92 -30.26 -33.43 31.39
N TYR A 93 -30.79 -34.55 31.89
CA TYR A 93 -30.10 -35.45 32.82
C TYR A 93 -30.17 -36.90 32.36
N THR A 94 -29.17 -37.68 32.77
CA THR A 94 -29.10 -39.13 32.58
C THR A 94 -29.00 -39.82 33.94
N PHE A 95 -29.78 -40.88 34.13
CA PHE A 95 -29.62 -41.75 35.29
C PHE A 95 -28.30 -42.51 35.19
N THR A 96 -27.55 -42.55 36.29
CA THR A 96 -26.26 -43.25 36.35
C THR A 96 -26.34 -44.52 37.18
N SER A 97 -26.85 -44.43 38.40
CA SER A 97 -26.89 -45.58 39.34
C SER A 97 -27.79 -45.33 40.55
N PHE A 98 -28.23 -46.41 41.18
CA PHE A 98 -28.76 -46.43 42.53
C PHE A 98 -27.63 -46.52 43.57
N SER A 99 -27.93 -46.05 44.78
CA SER A 99 -27.09 -46.17 45.98
C SER A 99 -27.96 -46.23 47.25
N GLY A 100 -27.37 -46.61 48.38
CA GLY A 100 -28.08 -46.85 49.65
C GLY A 100 -28.29 -48.34 49.87
N ASP A 101 -29.51 -48.74 50.21
CA ASP A 101 -29.90 -50.15 50.41
C ASP A 101 -29.99 -50.97 49.10
N CYS A 102 -29.78 -50.33 47.95
CA CYS A 102 -29.57 -50.99 46.66
C CYS A 102 -28.53 -50.25 45.82
N THR A 103 -27.89 -50.95 44.88
CA THR A 103 -26.80 -50.43 44.05
C THR A 103 -26.92 -50.90 42.61
N GLY A 104 -26.26 -50.21 41.68
CA GLY A 104 -26.24 -50.57 40.26
C GLY A 104 -27.31 -49.85 39.44
N THR A 105 -27.60 -50.35 38.23
CA THR A 105 -28.55 -49.71 37.30
C THR A 105 -30.00 -50.15 37.52
N THR A 106 -30.22 -51.17 38.33
CA THR A 106 -31.52 -51.66 38.76
C THR A 106 -31.56 -51.75 40.29
N CYS A 107 -32.75 -51.68 40.88
CA CYS A 107 -32.90 -51.71 42.34
C CYS A 107 -34.12 -52.54 42.73
N THR A 108 -33.86 -53.72 43.30
CA THR A 108 -34.88 -54.58 43.90
C THR A 108 -34.45 -54.92 45.32
N LEU A 109 -35.26 -54.53 46.29
CA LEU A 109 -35.10 -54.83 47.71
C LEU A 109 -35.89 -56.10 48.01
N THR A 110 -35.23 -57.09 48.62
CA THR A 110 -35.86 -58.35 49.01
C THR A 110 -35.88 -58.51 50.53
N ASN A 111 -36.88 -59.23 51.03
CA ASN A 111 -37.03 -59.55 52.46
C ASN A 111 -36.89 -58.32 53.38
N VAL A 112 -37.71 -57.30 53.13
CA VAL A 112 -37.65 -56.04 53.87
C VAL A 112 -38.24 -56.22 55.28
N THR A 113 -37.37 -56.17 56.29
CA THR A 113 -37.71 -56.33 57.71
C THR A 113 -37.47 -55.08 58.55
N SER A 114 -37.01 -53.99 57.93
CA SER A 114 -36.82 -52.67 58.53
C SER A 114 -36.96 -51.58 57.45
N ALA A 115 -37.06 -50.32 57.86
CA ALA A 115 -37.06 -49.19 56.92
C ALA A 115 -35.80 -49.19 56.04
N LYS A 116 -35.95 -48.77 54.78
CA LYS A 116 -34.87 -48.72 53.77
C LYS A 116 -34.72 -47.33 53.17
N SER A 117 -33.54 -47.03 52.63
CA SER A 117 -33.22 -45.78 51.94
C SER A 117 -32.53 -46.04 50.60
N VAL A 118 -33.06 -45.43 49.54
CA VAL A 118 -32.54 -45.55 48.17
C VAL A 118 -32.34 -44.16 47.58
N THR A 119 -31.17 -43.94 46.97
CA THR A 119 -30.86 -42.71 46.24
C THR A 119 -30.53 -43.02 44.79
N ALA A 120 -31.31 -42.45 43.86
CA ALA A 120 -31.02 -42.48 42.43
C ALA A 120 -30.11 -41.31 42.04
N LYS A 121 -28.97 -41.63 41.42
CA LYS A 121 -27.98 -40.64 40.99
C LYS A 121 -28.17 -40.28 39.52
N PHE A 122 -28.14 -38.99 39.23
CA PHE A 122 -28.25 -38.44 37.89
C PHE A 122 -27.05 -37.54 37.57
N THR A 123 -26.68 -37.47 36.31
CA THR A 123 -25.67 -36.55 35.79
C THR A 123 -26.30 -35.66 34.73
N ALA A 124 -25.95 -34.37 34.71
CA ALA A 124 -26.39 -33.48 33.66
C ALA A 124 -25.81 -33.94 32.31
N THR A 125 -26.66 -34.03 31.29
CA THR A 125 -26.26 -34.29 29.92
C THR A 125 -25.66 -33.01 29.35
N ALA A 126 -24.37 -33.04 28.99
CA ALA A 126 -23.74 -31.91 28.34
C ALA A 126 -24.38 -31.67 26.97
N THR A 127 -24.99 -30.50 26.78
CA THR A 127 -25.45 -30.04 25.47
C THR A 127 -24.32 -29.29 24.77
N THR A 128 -24.19 -29.50 23.46
CA THR A 128 -23.21 -28.81 22.62
C THR A 128 -23.90 -28.19 21.40
N HIS A 129 -23.33 -27.11 20.89
CA HIS A 129 -23.86 -26.34 19.76
C HIS A 129 -22.83 -26.29 18.64
N ALA A 130 -23.25 -26.62 17.41
CA ALA A 130 -22.36 -26.56 16.25
C ALA A 130 -22.17 -25.12 15.75
N ILE A 131 -20.98 -24.83 15.24
CA ILE A 131 -20.68 -23.63 14.46
C ILE A 131 -20.52 -24.03 12.99
N THR A 132 -21.33 -23.45 12.11
CA THR A 132 -21.15 -23.57 10.66
C THR A 132 -20.17 -22.48 10.19
N ALA A 133 -18.95 -22.89 9.84
CA ALA A 133 -17.92 -21.99 9.31
C ALA A 133 -17.84 -22.10 7.78
N THR A 134 -17.88 -20.97 7.07
CA THR A 134 -17.86 -20.93 5.59
C THR A 134 -16.79 -19.98 5.06
N ALA A 135 -16.01 -20.41 4.08
CA ALA A 135 -15.06 -19.57 3.36
C ALA A 135 -15.70 -19.05 2.06
N ASN A 136 -15.67 -17.73 1.84
CA ASN A 136 -16.32 -17.09 0.69
C ASN A 136 -15.42 -16.05 0.01
N PRO A 137 -14.95 -16.27 -1.23
CA PRO A 137 -15.01 -17.53 -1.97
C PRO A 137 -14.06 -18.57 -1.34
N ALA A 138 -14.34 -19.86 -1.59
CA ALA A 138 -13.49 -20.95 -1.09
C ALA A 138 -12.05 -20.89 -1.63
N ALA A 139 -11.83 -20.31 -2.82
CA ALA A 139 -10.50 -20.10 -3.39
C ALA A 139 -9.67 -19.06 -2.61
N GLY A 140 -10.30 -18.18 -1.84
CA GLY A 140 -9.64 -17.12 -1.10
C GLY A 140 -8.99 -17.57 0.21
N GLY A 141 -9.36 -18.74 0.75
CA GLY A 141 -8.79 -19.26 1.99
C GLY A 141 -9.67 -20.29 2.69
N THR A 142 -9.35 -20.57 3.95
CA THR A 142 -10.11 -21.48 4.82
C THR A 142 -10.53 -20.81 6.12
N VAL A 143 -11.53 -21.37 6.79
CA VAL A 143 -11.97 -20.92 8.12
C VAL A 143 -12.21 -22.13 9.02
N SER A 144 -11.79 -22.03 10.28
CA SER A 144 -12.07 -23.03 11.31
C SER A 144 -12.44 -22.34 12.62
N CYS A 145 -13.26 -23.00 13.44
CA CYS A 145 -13.65 -22.52 14.75
C CYS A 145 -13.35 -23.59 15.81
N THR A 146 -12.78 -23.18 16.94
CA THR A 146 -12.37 -24.09 18.01
C THR A 146 -12.79 -23.52 19.37
N PRO A 147 -13.43 -24.33 20.25
CA PRO A 147 -13.96 -25.68 19.99
C PRO A 147 -15.16 -25.66 19.01
N ASN A 148 -15.43 -26.79 18.36
CA ASN A 148 -16.66 -27.02 17.58
C ASN A 148 -16.95 -28.53 17.53
N PRO A 149 -18.07 -29.03 18.08
CA PRO A 149 -19.16 -28.27 18.69
C PRO A 149 -18.79 -27.65 20.06
N VAL A 150 -19.40 -26.52 20.39
CA VAL A 150 -19.14 -25.73 21.61
C VAL A 150 -20.02 -26.23 22.75
N PRO A 151 -19.49 -26.50 23.96
CA PRO A 151 -20.34 -26.75 25.13
C PRO A 151 -21.33 -25.59 25.37
N ASN A 152 -22.56 -25.89 25.82
CA ASN A 152 -23.55 -24.86 26.08
C ASN A 152 -23.08 -23.83 27.13
N GLY A 153 -23.11 -22.56 26.74
CA GLY A 153 -22.59 -21.44 27.54
C GLY A 153 -21.07 -21.27 27.45
N GLY A 154 -20.37 -22.08 26.65
CA GLY A 154 -18.94 -21.96 26.38
C GLY A 154 -18.64 -20.94 25.30
N ASP A 155 -17.33 -20.69 25.11
CA ASP A 155 -16.82 -19.75 24.11
C ASP A 155 -16.11 -20.49 22.98
N ALA A 156 -16.03 -19.85 21.81
CA ALA A 156 -15.29 -20.35 20.66
C ALA A 156 -14.62 -19.22 19.87
N THR A 157 -13.47 -19.50 19.27
CA THR A 157 -12.77 -18.55 18.41
C THR A 157 -12.70 -19.11 17.00
N CYS A 158 -12.97 -18.27 15.99
CA CYS A 158 -12.81 -18.63 14.59
C CYS A 158 -11.60 -17.94 13.97
N THR A 159 -10.82 -18.70 13.21
CA THR A 159 -9.61 -18.27 12.53
C THR A 159 -9.77 -18.44 11.03
N ALA A 160 -9.49 -17.38 10.27
CA ALA A 160 -9.47 -17.40 8.82
C ALA A 160 -8.03 -17.45 8.33
N THR A 161 -7.69 -18.45 7.53
CA THR A 161 -6.38 -18.57 6.88
C THR A 161 -6.53 -18.14 5.43
N ALA A 162 -6.12 -16.91 5.15
CA ALA A 162 -6.14 -16.34 3.81
C ALA A 162 -5.07 -16.94 2.90
N ASN A 163 -5.43 -17.21 1.65
CA ASN A 163 -4.47 -17.46 0.59
C ASN A 163 -3.77 -16.15 0.19
N THR A 164 -2.58 -16.25 -0.40
CA THR A 164 -1.81 -15.08 -0.86
C THR A 164 -2.66 -14.18 -1.78
N GLY A 165 -2.70 -12.88 -1.46
CA GLY A 165 -3.49 -11.92 -2.23
C GLY A 165 -4.97 -11.87 -1.88
N TYR A 166 -5.42 -12.49 -0.78
CA TYR A 166 -6.82 -12.45 -0.35
C TYR A 166 -6.97 -11.95 1.09
N PRO A 167 -6.98 -10.63 1.35
CA PRO A 167 -7.36 -10.12 2.67
C PRO A 167 -8.69 -10.71 3.15
N SER A 168 -8.73 -11.09 4.44
CA SER A 168 -9.86 -11.73 5.07
C SER A 168 -10.62 -10.81 6.02
N SER A 169 -11.93 -11.03 6.13
CA SER A 169 -12.80 -10.41 7.14
C SER A 169 -13.91 -11.39 7.53
N PHE A 170 -14.45 -11.27 8.73
CA PHE A 170 -15.55 -12.10 9.20
C PHE A 170 -16.90 -11.39 9.06
N SER A 171 -17.95 -12.21 8.90
CA SER A 171 -19.37 -11.82 8.95
C SER A 171 -20.23 -12.97 9.51
N GLY A 172 -21.50 -12.70 9.83
CA GLY A 172 -22.42 -13.64 10.47
C GLY A 172 -22.56 -13.35 11.97
N ASP A 173 -22.46 -14.38 12.81
CA ASP A 173 -22.50 -14.26 14.28
C ASP A 173 -21.27 -13.55 14.88
N CYS A 174 -20.26 -13.22 14.06
CA CYS A 174 -19.13 -12.36 14.42
C CYS A 174 -18.68 -11.55 13.20
N THR A 175 -18.06 -10.38 13.42
CA THR A 175 -17.66 -9.44 12.35
C THR A 175 -16.28 -8.85 12.59
N GLY A 176 -15.58 -8.45 11.53
CA GLY A 176 -14.31 -7.74 11.60
C GLY A 176 -13.10 -8.63 11.29
N ALA A 177 -11.90 -8.21 11.68
CA ALA A 177 -10.66 -8.94 11.38
C ALA A 177 -10.47 -10.21 12.24
N THR A 178 -11.11 -10.24 13.41
CA THR A 178 -11.06 -11.36 14.38
C THR A 178 -12.48 -11.81 14.70
N CYS A 179 -12.67 -13.10 15.00
CA CYS A 179 -13.96 -13.65 15.37
C CYS A 179 -13.88 -14.43 16.69
N ALA A 180 -14.52 -13.90 17.73
CA ALA A 180 -14.72 -14.57 19.01
C ALA A 180 -16.22 -14.63 19.32
N LEU A 181 -16.73 -15.83 19.59
CA LEU A 181 -18.10 -16.10 20.01
C LEU A 181 -18.08 -16.41 21.50
N THR A 182 -18.83 -15.66 22.29
CA THR A 182 -18.94 -15.87 23.74
C THR A 182 -20.32 -16.37 24.12
N ASN A 183 -20.40 -17.16 25.19
CA ASN A 183 -21.65 -17.68 25.76
C ASN A 183 -22.57 -18.31 24.70
N VAL A 184 -22.07 -19.33 23.99
CA VAL A 184 -22.80 -19.99 22.90
C VAL A 184 -23.90 -20.89 23.47
N THR A 185 -25.16 -20.46 23.33
CA THR A 185 -26.36 -21.19 23.80
C THR A 185 -27.23 -21.75 22.68
N SER A 186 -26.82 -21.59 21.42
CA SER A 186 -27.47 -22.12 20.23
C SER A 186 -26.44 -22.34 19.12
N ALA A 187 -26.81 -23.04 18.06
CA ALA A 187 -25.98 -23.11 16.86
C ALA A 187 -25.64 -21.70 16.32
N LYS A 188 -24.45 -21.57 15.72
CA LYS A 188 -23.91 -20.32 15.17
C LYS A 188 -23.43 -20.49 13.73
N SER A 189 -23.36 -19.40 12.97
CA SER A 189 -22.84 -19.36 11.61
C SER A 189 -21.85 -18.21 11.45
N VAL A 190 -20.67 -18.52 10.90
CA VAL A 190 -19.58 -17.58 10.65
C VAL A 190 -19.11 -17.74 9.22
N THR A 191 -18.98 -16.63 8.50
CA THR A 191 -18.40 -16.59 7.17
C THR A 191 -17.12 -15.77 7.16
N ALA A 192 -16.01 -16.37 6.73
CA ALA A 192 -14.79 -15.66 6.38
C ALA A 192 -14.88 -15.22 4.91
N ASN A 193 -14.97 -13.91 4.71
CA ASN A 193 -14.99 -13.27 3.39
C ASN A 193 -13.56 -12.95 2.97
N PHE A 194 -13.20 -13.38 1.77
CA PHE A 194 -11.91 -13.17 1.14
C PHE A 194 -12.09 -12.33 -0.11
N THR A 195 -11.41 -11.20 -0.21
CA THR A 195 -11.49 -10.35 -1.41
C THR A 195 -10.16 -10.43 -2.13
N ALA A 196 -10.16 -10.78 -3.42
CA ALA A 196 -8.93 -10.76 -4.21
C ALA A 196 -8.36 -9.34 -4.21
N ALA A 197 -7.13 -9.19 -3.71
CA ALA A 197 -6.38 -7.96 -3.83
C ALA A 197 -6.17 -7.67 -5.32
N ALA A 198 -6.46 -6.44 -5.74
CA ALA A 198 -6.21 -6.03 -7.10
C ALA A 198 -4.72 -6.18 -7.40
N THR A 199 -4.39 -6.94 -8.45
CA THR A 199 -3.02 -6.96 -8.99
C THR A 199 -2.80 -5.68 -9.77
N THR A 200 -1.62 -5.08 -9.64
CA THR A 200 -1.26 -3.84 -10.35
C THR A 200 0.08 -4.00 -11.07
N HIS A 201 0.23 -3.33 -12.22
CA HIS A 201 1.42 -3.38 -13.06
C HIS A 201 2.08 -2.01 -13.15
N ALA A 202 3.39 -1.94 -12.94
CA ALA A 202 4.13 -0.69 -13.04
C ALA A 202 4.39 -0.31 -14.51
N ILE A 203 4.35 0.99 -14.80
CA ILE A 203 4.87 1.59 -16.04
C ILE A 203 6.20 2.25 -15.71
N THR A 204 7.28 1.73 -16.28
CA THR A 204 8.60 2.37 -16.25
C THR A 204 8.64 3.47 -17.30
N THR A 205 9.10 4.66 -16.92
CA THR A 205 9.17 5.81 -17.83
C THR A 205 10.60 6.28 -18.02
N ALA A 206 10.91 6.73 -19.24
CA ALA A 206 12.22 7.29 -19.58
C ALA A 206 12.08 8.52 -20.49
N VAL A 207 13.11 9.36 -20.50
CA VAL A 207 13.18 10.57 -21.32
C VAL A 207 14.46 10.54 -22.14
N ASN A 208 14.37 10.83 -23.43
CA ASN A 208 15.51 10.88 -24.34
C ASN A 208 15.52 12.18 -25.17
N PRO A 209 16.58 13.01 -25.10
CA PRO A 209 17.77 12.87 -24.25
C PRO A 209 17.46 13.15 -22.78
N ALA A 210 18.26 12.62 -21.85
CA ALA A 210 18.06 12.85 -20.42
C ALA A 210 18.05 14.35 -20.08
N GLY A 211 17.09 14.79 -19.28
CA GLY A 211 16.93 16.21 -18.89
C GLY A 211 16.20 17.09 -19.92
N SER A 212 15.75 16.55 -21.06
CA SER A 212 15.01 17.32 -22.08
C SER A 212 13.52 17.55 -21.78
N GLY A 213 12.98 16.85 -20.78
CA GLY A 213 11.58 16.95 -20.40
C GLY A 213 11.21 15.95 -19.31
N THR A 214 9.91 15.70 -19.16
CA THR A 214 9.33 14.71 -18.26
C THR A 214 8.28 13.88 -18.99
N VAL A 215 8.02 12.67 -18.49
CA VAL A 215 6.90 11.83 -18.89
C VAL A 215 6.24 11.26 -17.65
N SER A 216 4.92 11.24 -17.63
CA SER A 216 4.12 10.67 -16.55
C SER A 216 2.96 9.88 -17.14
N CYS A 217 2.64 8.72 -16.55
CA CYS A 217 1.53 7.87 -16.96
C CYS A 217 0.54 7.74 -15.79
N THR A 218 -0.75 7.85 -16.08
CA THR A 218 -1.82 7.76 -15.07
C THR A 218 -2.92 6.80 -15.53
N PRO A 219 -3.35 5.85 -14.67
CA PRO A 219 -2.74 5.50 -13.38
C PRO A 219 -1.34 4.85 -13.53
N ASN A 220 -0.54 4.87 -12.46
CA ASN A 220 0.70 4.10 -12.35
C ASN A 220 1.03 3.88 -10.85
N PRO A 221 1.00 2.63 -10.32
CA PRO A 221 0.78 1.38 -11.05
C PRO A 221 -0.66 1.21 -11.55
N VAL A 222 -0.84 0.48 -12.65
CA VAL A 222 -2.12 0.27 -13.36
C VAL A 222 -2.80 -0.99 -12.81
N PRO A 223 -4.09 -0.95 -12.40
CA PRO A 223 -4.81 -2.18 -12.08
C PRO A 223 -4.83 -3.16 -13.26
N ASN A 224 -4.77 -4.46 -12.98
CA ASN A 224 -4.69 -5.48 -14.01
C ASN A 224 -5.94 -5.49 -14.91
N GLY A 225 -5.73 -5.24 -16.20
CA GLY A 225 -6.78 -5.16 -17.22
C GLY A 225 -7.29 -3.74 -17.47
N ASP A 226 -6.87 -2.75 -16.67
CA ASP A 226 -7.21 -1.36 -16.88
C ASP A 226 -6.29 -0.70 -17.93
N ASP A 227 -6.68 0.51 -18.35
CA ASP A 227 -5.94 1.33 -19.29
C ASP A 227 -5.12 2.42 -18.56
N ALA A 228 -4.09 2.94 -19.22
CA ALA A 228 -3.30 4.08 -18.73
C ALA A 228 -2.90 5.02 -19.87
N THR A 229 -2.84 6.32 -19.59
CA THR A 229 -2.42 7.34 -20.56
C THR A 229 -1.15 8.04 -20.10
N CYS A 230 -0.21 8.22 -21.01
CA CYS A 230 1.05 8.92 -20.74
C CYS A 230 1.06 10.32 -21.38
N THR A 231 1.57 11.29 -20.62
CA THR A 231 1.73 12.69 -21.04
C THR A 231 3.21 13.07 -20.91
N ALA A 232 3.71 13.77 -21.93
CA ALA A 232 5.08 14.27 -21.97
C ALA A 232 5.07 15.80 -21.88
N THR A 233 6.03 16.38 -21.15
CA THR A 233 6.20 17.84 -21.02
C THR A 233 7.65 18.19 -21.31
N ALA A 234 7.90 19.06 -22.29
CA ALA A 234 9.25 19.46 -22.67
C ALA A 234 9.82 20.50 -21.70
N ASN A 235 11.11 20.40 -21.40
CA ASN A 235 11.84 21.45 -20.69
C ASN A 235 12.16 22.61 -21.64
N ALA A 236 12.55 23.76 -21.08
CA ALA A 236 12.93 24.93 -21.85
C ALA A 236 14.06 24.60 -22.86
N GLY A 237 13.90 25.01 -24.11
CA GLY A 237 14.83 24.71 -25.19
C GLY A 237 14.60 23.37 -25.89
N PHE A 238 13.59 22.60 -25.51
CA PHE A 238 13.20 21.36 -26.16
C PHE A 238 11.73 21.39 -26.62
N VAL A 239 11.40 20.53 -27.57
CA VAL A 239 10.01 20.23 -27.97
C VAL A 239 9.79 18.73 -27.95
N PHE A 240 8.57 18.31 -27.63
CA PHE A 240 8.19 16.89 -27.68
C PHE A 240 8.22 16.40 -29.13
N ASP A 241 8.80 15.22 -29.34
CA ASP A 241 8.91 14.60 -30.66
C ASP A 241 7.96 13.42 -30.79
N SER A 242 8.12 12.39 -29.96
CA SER A 242 7.28 11.19 -29.99
C SER A 242 7.40 10.33 -28.74
N PHE A 243 6.42 9.46 -28.52
CA PHE A 243 6.52 8.33 -27.62
C PHE A 243 7.10 7.11 -28.35
N SER A 244 7.78 6.26 -27.59
CA SER A 244 8.25 4.93 -28.01
C SER A 244 8.20 3.94 -26.83
N GLY A 245 8.41 2.65 -27.11
CA GLY A 245 8.26 1.56 -26.15
C GLY A 245 6.94 0.82 -26.38
N ASP A 246 6.17 0.59 -25.32
CA ASP A 246 4.87 -0.09 -25.36
C ASP A 246 3.74 0.77 -25.96
N CYS A 247 4.02 2.04 -26.26
CA CYS A 247 3.15 2.92 -27.04
C CYS A 247 4.03 3.78 -27.98
N THR A 248 3.46 4.24 -29.09
CA THR A 248 4.22 4.99 -30.11
C THR A 248 3.44 6.17 -30.68
N GLY A 249 4.16 7.18 -31.17
CA GLY A 249 3.58 8.32 -31.88
C GLY A 249 3.39 9.56 -31.00
N ALA A 250 2.52 10.48 -31.44
CA ALA A 250 2.32 11.77 -30.77
C ALA A 250 1.53 11.67 -29.45
N THR A 251 0.79 10.58 -29.27
CA THR A 251 -0.04 10.28 -28.09
C THR A 251 0.29 8.88 -27.59
N CYS A 252 0.15 8.64 -26.29
CA CYS A 252 0.40 7.33 -25.70
C CYS A 252 -0.74 6.90 -24.78
N THR A 253 -1.47 5.88 -25.20
CA THR A 253 -2.46 5.17 -24.39
C THR A 253 -2.13 3.68 -24.42
N LEU A 254 -1.97 3.10 -23.24
CA LEU A 254 -1.78 1.67 -23.02
C LEU A 254 -3.13 1.08 -22.64
N THR A 255 -3.62 0.11 -23.42
CA THR A 255 -4.91 -0.53 -23.17
C THR A 255 -4.75 -1.94 -22.59
N ASN A 256 -5.65 -2.35 -21.72
CA ASN A 256 -5.72 -3.69 -21.14
C ASN A 256 -4.36 -4.16 -20.58
N VAL A 257 -3.82 -3.40 -19.62
CA VAL A 257 -2.50 -3.64 -19.05
C VAL A 257 -2.52 -4.87 -18.15
N THR A 258 -1.91 -5.97 -18.63
CA THR A 258 -1.84 -7.27 -17.93
C THR A 258 -0.42 -7.66 -17.50
N SER A 259 0.56 -6.79 -17.76
CA SER A 259 1.95 -6.93 -17.36
C SER A 259 2.62 -5.56 -17.24
N ALA A 260 3.81 -5.49 -16.64
CA ALA A 260 4.60 -4.27 -16.57
C ALA A 260 4.88 -3.69 -17.98
N LYS A 261 4.91 -2.36 -18.08
CA LYS A 261 5.11 -1.62 -19.34
C LYS A 261 6.29 -0.65 -19.26
N SER A 262 6.77 -0.22 -20.41
CA SER A 262 7.86 0.76 -20.58
C SER A 262 7.50 1.79 -21.64
N VAL A 263 7.64 3.08 -21.30
CA VAL A 263 7.36 4.21 -22.19
C VAL A 263 8.52 5.19 -22.16
N THR A 264 9.02 5.55 -23.33
CA THR A 264 10.03 6.60 -23.49
C THR A 264 9.45 7.80 -24.25
N ALA A 265 9.55 8.99 -23.67
CA ALA A 265 9.27 10.23 -24.38
C ALA A 265 10.56 10.79 -25.00
N ALA A 266 10.54 10.97 -26.31
CA ALA A 266 11.61 11.59 -27.08
C ALA A 266 11.34 13.09 -27.26
N PHE A 267 12.40 13.88 -27.17
CA PHE A 267 12.36 15.32 -27.35
C PHE A 267 13.47 15.78 -28.30
N LYS A 268 13.23 16.87 -29.01
CA LYS A 268 14.18 17.52 -29.91
C LYS A 268 14.65 18.83 -29.31
N ASP A 269 15.95 19.06 -29.32
CA ASP A 269 16.54 20.36 -28.97
C ASP A 269 16.12 21.40 -30.02
N VAL A 270 15.67 22.56 -29.55
CA VAL A 270 15.30 23.72 -30.38
C VAL A 270 15.81 25.02 -29.74
N ARG A 271 16.96 24.97 -29.04
CA ARG A 271 17.55 26.15 -28.39
C ARG A 271 17.89 27.24 -29.40
N ARG A 272 17.24 28.41 -29.24
CA ARG A 272 17.44 29.63 -30.04
C ARG A 272 18.18 30.75 -29.32
N ARG A 273 18.76 30.43 -28.15
CA ARG A 273 19.56 31.35 -27.34
C ARG A 273 20.87 30.67 -27.00
N PHE A 274 21.96 31.36 -27.24
CA PHE A 274 23.31 30.95 -26.90
C PHE A 274 23.94 32.03 -26.03
N GLU A 275 24.62 31.64 -24.95
CA GLU A 275 25.32 32.54 -24.04
C GLU A 275 26.76 32.09 -23.92
N GLY A 276 27.68 33.03 -23.80
CA GLY A 276 29.08 32.73 -23.59
C GLY A 276 29.91 33.96 -23.25
N THR A 277 31.21 33.77 -23.13
CA THR A 277 32.17 34.84 -22.81
C THR A 277 32.90 35.25 -24.09
N THR A 278 32.94 36.54 -24.37
CA THR A 278 33.72 37.08 -25.49
C THR A 278 35.22 36.80 -25.33
N VAL A 279 35.96 36.78 -26.43
CA VAL A 279 37.40 36.49 -26.43
C VAL A 279 38.15 37.64 -27.11
N PRO A 280 38.27 38.79 -26.43
CA PRO A 280 38.92 39.96 -27.00
C PRO A 280 40.46 39.82 -27.03
N PRO A 281 41.16 40.59 -27.87
CA PRO A 281 42.63 40.59 -27.91
C PRO A 281 43.29 40.95 -26.57
N SER A 282 42.61 41.71 -25.70
CA SER A 282 43.09 42.05 -24.35
C SER A 282 43.07 40.89 -23.37
N GLY A 283 42.39 39.79 -23.70
CA GLY A 283 42.12 38.67 -22.79
C GLY A 283 41.01 38.93 -21.76
N ALA A 284 40.49 40.16 -21.66
CA ALA A 284 39.44 40.54 -20.70
C ALA A 284 38.02 40.28 -21.26
N GLY A 285 37.65 39.00 -21.35
CA GLY A 285 36.33 38.57 -21.82
C GLY A 285 35.16 38.98 -20.90
N ALA A 286 33.97 39.15 -21.48
CA ALA A 286 32.74 39.48 -20.76
C ALA A 286 31.53 38.74 -21.36
N PRO A 287 30.41 38.58 -20.62
CA PRO A 287 29.24 37.86 -21.10
C PRO A 287 28.60 38.51 -22.33
N ALA A 288 28.21 37.67 -23.29
CA ALA A 288 27.46 38.05 -24.47
C ALA A 288 26.38 37.01 -24.77
N VAL A 289 25.31 37.44 -25.44
CA VAL A 289 24.14 36.61 -25.74
C VAL A 289 23.83 36.69 -27.22
N ALA A 290 23.64 35.55 -27.86
CA ALA A 290 23.16 35.45 -29.23
C ALA A 290 21.77 34.79 -29.26
N THR A 291 20.89 35.33 -30.08
CA THR A 291 19.54 34.79 -30.33
C THR A 291 19.22 34.89 -31.80
N PHE A 292 18.28 34.09 -32.29
CA PHE A 292 17.82 34.22 -33.66
C PHE A 292 16.32 33.96 -33.84
N THR A 293 15.78 34.51 -34.92
CA THR A 293 14.41 34.29 -35.40
C THR A 293 14.42 33.81 -36.84
N GLY A 294 13.40 33.08 -37.27
CA GLY A 294 13.33 32.47 -38.60
C GLY A 294 13.89 31.04 -38.63
N GLY A 295 14.17 30.53 -39.82
CA GLY A 295 14.80 29.22 -40.01
C GLY A 295 13.88 27.99 -39.90
N GLY A 296 12.59 28.15 -39.60
CA GLY A 296 11.69 27.01 -39.36
C GLY A 296 11.73 26.46 -37.94
N ALA A 297 10.84 25.53 -37.59
CA ALA A 297 10.58 25.10 -36.20
C ALA A 297 11.74 24.35 -35.54
N ASN A 298 12.51 23.57 -36.31
CA ASN A 298 13.60 22.72 -35.83
C ASN A 298 14.98 23.40 -35.84
N CYS A 299 15.05 24.61 -36.40
CA CYS A 299 16.29 25.38 -36.46
C CYS A 299 16.75 25.73 -35.05
N ARG A 300 18.04 25.48 -34.79
CA ARG A 300 18.66 25.65 -33.46
C ARG A 300 20.14 25.90 -33.59
N PHE A 301 20.76 26.39 -32.51
CA PHE A 301 22.22 26.41 -32.42
C PHE A 301 22.77 25.00 -32.30
N ASP A 302 23.78 24.67 -33.11
CA ASP A 302 24.69 23.55 -32.82
C ASP A 302 25.68 24.00 -31.74
N ALA A 303 25.47 23.50 -30.52
CA ALA A 303 26.28 23.86 -29.36
C ALA A 303 27.76 23.43 -29.49
N GLY A 304 28.08 22.41 -30.27
CA GLY A 304 29.47 21.98 -30.48
C GLY A 304 30.25 22.91 -31.42
N SER A 305 29.53 23.58 -32.32
CA SER A 305 30.12 24.43 -33.37
C SER A 305 29.89 25.92 -33.13
N THR A 306 29.01 26.30 -32.20
CA THR A 306 28.73 27.69 -31.84
C THR A 306 29.58 28.13 -30.64
N ALA A 307 30.31 29.23 -30.77
CA ALA A 307 31.11 29.81 -29.69
C ALA A 307 31.47 31.29 -29.95
N PHE A 308 31.68 32.02 -28.87
CA PHE A 308 32.50 33.24 -28.91
C PHE A 308 33.98 32.84 -28.96
N ILE A 309 34.71 33.34 -29.94
CA ILE A 309 36.08 32.96 -30.24
C ILE A 309 36.97 34.19 -30.42
N ALA A 310 38.29 33.99 -30.33
CA ALA A 310 39.23 35.02 -30.76
C ALA A 310 39.00 35.34 -32.24
N ALA A 311 39.25 36.59 -32.62
CA ALA A 311 39.18 37.00 -34.02
C ALA A 311 40.08 36.08 -34.89
N PRO A 312 39.56 35.44 -35.96
CA PRO A 312 40.33 34.49 -36.77
C PRO A 312 41.59 35.10 -37.39
N VAL A 313 41.48 36.36 -37.81
CA VAL A 313 42.59 37.18 -38.33
C VAL A 313 42.43 38.63 -37.87
N ALA A 314 43.48 39.45 -38.07
CA ALA A 314 43.45 40.87 -37.76
C ALA A 314 42.38 41.61 -38.61
N PRO A 315 41.65 42.60 -38.05
CA PRO A 315 40.66 43.37 -38.80
C PRO A 315 41.31 44.28 -39.85
N PRO A 316 40.52 44.76 -40.83
CA PRO A 316 40.95 45.81 -41.74
C PRO A 316 41.48 47.05 -40.99
N SER A 317 42.41 47.78 -41.62
CA SER A 317 43.00 48.99 -41.03
C SER A 317 41.92 50.01 -40.63
N GLY A 318 42.11 50.64 -39.47
CA GLY A 318 41.16 51.61 -38.92
C GLY A 318 40.00 50.98 -38.13
N GLN A 319 39.98 49.66 -37.94
CA GLN A 319 38.97 48.97 -37.13
C GLN A 319 39.61 48.12 -36.04
N SER A 320 38.92 47.98 -34.92
CA SER A 320 39.24 47.04 -33.85
C SER A 320 38.08 46.06 -33.63
N LEU A 321 38.40 44.86 -33.14
CA LEU A 321 37.42 43.82 -32.79
C LEU A 321 37.39 43.67 -31.26
N PRO A 322 36.71 44.58 -30.54
CA PRO A 322 36.84 44.72 -29.08
C PRO A 322 36.33 43.50 -28.30
N TYR A 323 35.62 42.58 -28.95
CA TYR A 323 35.01 41.39 -28.35
C TYR A 323 35.39 40.08 -29.04
N GLY A 324 36.34 40.11 -29.97
CA GLY A 324 36.64 38.95 -30.82
C GLY A 324 35.56 38.71 -31.88
N ALA A 325 35.17 37.45 -32.09
CA ALA A 325 34.13 37.07 -33.04
C ALA A 325 33.14 36.08 -32.40
N PHE A 326 31.90 36.09 -32.89
CA PHE A 326 30.90 35.07 -32.61
C PHE A 326 30.79 34.14 -33.82
N ARG A 327 31.29 32.91 -33.67
CA ARG A 327 31.09 31.83 -34.65
C ARG A 327 29.81 31.12 -34.28
N PHE A 328 28.80 31.18 -35.13
CA PHE A 328 27.60 30.36 -34.96
C PHE A 328 27.49 29.30 -36.03
N LYS A 329 26.87 28.18 -35.66
CA LYS A 329 26.35 27.20 -36.60
C LYS A 329 24.90 26.94 -36.22
N LEU A 330 23.98 27.20 -37.14
CA LEU A 330 22.59 26.79 -37.04
C LEU A 330 22.42 25.47 -37.78
N THR A 331 21.57 24.59 -37.27
CA THR A 331 21.28 23.29 -37.89
C THR A 331 19.80 22.95 -37.80
N GLY A 332 19.32 22.11 -38.72
CA GLY A 332 17.92 21.68 -38.79
C GLY A 332 16.99 22.81 -39.21
N CYS A 333 17.51 23.79 -39.95
CA CYS A 333 16.72 24.88 -40.49
C CYS A 333 16.04 24.43 -41.79
N ASP A 334 14.91 25.06 -42.12
CA ASP A 334 14.21 24.80 -43.37
C ASP A 334 15.12 25.22 -44.54
N VAL A 335 15.25 24.37 -45.56
CA VAL A 335 16.21 24.59 -46.65
C VAL A 335 15.90 25.90 -47.39
N GLY A 336 16.91 26.76 -47.53
CA GLY A 336 16.80 28.08 -48.17
C GLY A 336 16.07 29.14 -47.35
N SER A 337 15.74 28.86 -46.09
CA SER A 337 15.05 29.82 -45.21
C SER A 337 15.97 30.94 -44.72
N GLU A 338 15.37 32.08 -44.39
CA GLU A 338 16.08 33.20 -43.77
C GLU A 338 16.09 33.09 -42.25
N VAL A 339 17.22 33.47 -41.67
CA VAL A 339 17.42 33.64 -40.23
C VAL A 339 17.95 35.04 -39.96
N THR A 340 17.39 35.70 -38.95
CA THR A 340 17.95 36.92 -38.38
C THR A 340 18.64 36.59 -37.06
N MET A 341 19.97 36.61 -37.07
CA MET A 341 20.81 36.47 -35.89
C MET A 341 20.95 37.82 -35.20
N SER A 342 20.87 37.85 -33.86
CA SER A 342 21.02 39.02 -33.02
C SER A 342 22.02 38.71 -31.90
N VAL A 343 23.14 39.44 -31.88
CA VAL A 343 24.19 39.30 -30.87
C VAL A 343 24.21 40.55 -30.00
N GLN A 344 23.99 40.36 -28.71
CA GLN A 344 24.14 41.35 -27.65
C GLN A 344 25.56 41.27 -27.10
N TRP A 345 26.37 42.28 -27.42
CA TRP A 345 27.75 42.41 -26.97
C TRP A 345 27.84 43.02 -25.56
N PRO A 346 28.99 42.91 -24.88
CA PRO A 346 29.19 43.48 -23.54
C PRO A 346 29.05 45.01 -23.47
N GLY A 347 29.24 45.72 -24.58
CA GLY A 347 29.16 47.17 -24.67
C GLY A 347 28.87 47.64 -26.10
N ALA A 348 28.82 48.97 -26.28
CA ALA A 348 28.48 49.58 -27.57
C ALA A 348 29.54 49.27 -28.64
N VAL A 349 29.07 49.11 -29.89
CA VAL A 349 29.90 48.86 -31.07
C VAL A 349 29.46 49.76 -32.22
N ASP A 350 30.38 50.05 -33.14
CA ASP A 350 30.10 50.95 -34.27
C ASP A 350 29.53 50.19 -35.47
N GLY A 351 29.78 48.88 -35.54
CA GLY A 351 29.31 48.02 -36.62
C GLY A 351 29.61 46.55 -36.38
N ALA A 352 29.51 45.76 -37.45
CA ALA A 352 30.03 44.40 -37.49
C ALA A 352 30.53 44.06 -38.89
N LEU A 353 31.46 43.11 -38.95
CA LEU A 353 31.96 42.51 -40.17
C LEU A 353 31.67 41.01 -40.15
N LYS A 354 31.39 40.49 -41.34
CA LYS A 354 31.34 39.06 -41.58
C LYS A 354 32.75 38.56 -41.86
N TYR A 355 33.13 37.41 -41.32
CA TYR A 355 34.34 36.70 -41.71
C TYR A 355 33.96 35.45 -42.50
N GLY A 356 34.58 35.27 -43.66
CA GLY A 356 34.33 34.14 -44.57
C GLY A 356 34.56 34.53 -46.03
N ARG A 357 34.03 33.74 -46.96
CA ARG A 357 34.05 34.07 -48.38
C ARG A 357 33.11 35.24 -48.67
N ALA A 358 33.64 36.30 -49.28
CA ALA A 358 32.88 37.52 -49.61
C ALA A 358 32.01 37.39 -50.87
N SER A 359 32.18 36.30 -51.64
CA SER A 359 31.38 35.95 -52.81
C SER A 359 31.58 34.48 -53.17
N SER A 360 30.74 33.93 -54.06
CA SER A 360 30.90 32.57 -54.60
C SER A 360 32.21 32.37 -55.38
N SER A 361 32.84 33.44 -55.85
CA SER A 361 34.12 33.42 -56.56
C SER A 361 35.34 33.60 -55.65
N ALA A 362 35.14 33.91 -54.36
CA ALA A 362 36.24 34.09 -53.43
C ALA A 362 36.93 32.75 -53.11
N THR A 363 38.27 32.74 -53.17
CA THR A 363 39.10 31.56 -52.93
C THR A 363 39.65 31.47 -51.51
N ALA A 364 39.47 32.53 -50.71
CA ALA A 364 39.94 32.62 -49.33
C ALA A 364 38.95 33.42 -48.46
N ASP A 365 38.98 33.15 -47.16
CA ASP A 365 38.18 33.88 -46.18
C ASP A 365 38.79 35.25 -45.88
N SER A 366 37.93 36.25 -45.71
CA SER A 366 38.32 37.61 -45.33
C SER A 366 37.20 38.30 -44.58
N TYR A 367 37.49 39.46 -43.98
CA TYR A 367 36.44 40.33 -43.47
C TYR A 367 35.80 41.13 -44.58
N TYR A 368 34.47 41.20 -44.57
CA TYR A 368 33.71 42.04 -45.49
C TYR A 368 32.45 42.61 -44.84
N ALA A 369 31.97 43.73 -45.40
CA ALA A 369 30.68 44.30 -45.02
C ALA A 369 29.56 43.48 -45.66
N HIS A 370 28.60 43.04 -44.86
CA HIS A 370 27.44 42.30 -45.34
C HIS A 370 26.19 43.21 -45.31
N PRO A 371 25.40 43.31 -46.39
CA PRO A 371 24.27 44.24 -46.47
C PRO A 371 23.16 43.94 -45.47
N GLY A 372 23.04 42.68 -45.03
CA GLY A 372 22.10 42.27 -43.98
C GLY A 372 22.53 42.64 -42.55
N ILE A 373 23.70 43.26 -42.36
CA ILE A 373 24.17 43.69 -41.04
C ILE A 373 23.52 45.02 -40.65
N SER A 374 23.02 45.09 -39.42
CA SER A 374 22.62 46.34 -38.76
C SER A 374 23.15 46.37 -37.33
N THR A 375 23.35 47.57 -36.79
CA THR A 375 23.90 47.77 -35.44
C THR A 375 23.10 48.83 -34.71
N SER A 376 22.81 48.58 -33.44
CA SER A 376 22.11 49.52 -32.55
C SER A 376 22.69 49.40 -31.14
N GLY A 377 23.51 50.38 -30.75
CA GLY A 377 24.20 50.38 -29.46
C GLY A 377 25.12 49.18 -29.32
N SER A 378 24.81 48.28 -28.38
CA SER A 378 25.56 47.05 -28.11
C SER A 378 25.05 45.83 -28.87
N VAL A 379 24.04 45.97 -29.74
CA VAL A 379 23.43 44.85 -30.46
C VAL A 379 23.78 44.93 -31.94
N THR A 380 24.31 43.82 -32.48
CA THR A 380 24.47 43.63 -33.93
C THR A 380 23.50 42.59 -34.41
N ARG A 381 22.83 42.84 -35.53
CA ARG A 381 21.95 41.88 -36.20
C ARG A 381 22.50 41.57 -37.58
N ILE A 382 22.33 40.32 -38.02
CA ILE A 382 22.60 39.91 -39.39
C ILE A 382 21.48 39.00 -39.88
N THR A 383 20.89 39.33 -41.03
CA THR A 383 19.96 38.44 -41.75
C THR A 383 20.72 37.67 -42.82
N LEU A 384 20.58 36.35 -42.80
CA LEU A 384 21.22 35.40 -43.72
C LEU A 384 20.18 34.42 -44.25
N ALA A 385 20.39 33.91 -45.45
CA ALA A 385 19.65 32.79 -46.01
C ALA A 385 20.56 31.56 -46.07
N ASP A 386 20.01 30.38 -45.79
CA ASP A 386 20.68 29.09 -46.03
C ASP A 386 21.03 28.92 -47.52
N GLY A 387 22.32 28.76 -47.84
CA GLY A 387 22.86 28.81 -49.20
C GLY A 387 23.05 30.22 -49.79
N GLY A 388 22.87 31.26 -48.98
CA GLY A 388 22.96 32.67 -49.39
C GLY A 388 24.38 33.26 -49.33
N LEU A 389 24.47 34.57 -49.56
CA LEU A 389 25.71 35.32 -49.31
C LEU A 389 26.02 35.31 -47.82
N GLY A 390 27.26 34.96 -47.48
CA GLY A 390 27.68 34.92 -46.09
C GLY A 390 27.10 33.78 -45.29
N ASP A 391 26.76 32.68 -45.96
CA ASP A 391 26.76 31.32 -45.45
C ASP A 391 28.02 30.60 -45.97
N ALA A 392 28.79 29.96 -45.09
CA ALA A 392 30.18 29.57 -45.36
C ALA A 392 30.37 28.54 -46.49
N ASP A 393 29.39 27.66 -46.73
CA ASP A 393 29.47 26.65 -47.78
C ASP A 393 28.65 27.01 -49.04
N ASN A 394 27.88 28.11 -48.99
CA ASN A 394 26.98 28.56 -50.05
C ASN A 394 25.97 27.49 -50.52
N ALA A 395 25.69 26.48 -49.69
CA ALA A 395 24.80 25.37 -50.02
C ALA A 395 23.51 25.48 -49.20
N ALA A 396 22.35 25.46 -49.88
CA ALA A 396 21.07 25.36 -49.19
C ALA A 396 20.88 23.94 -48.66
N ASN A 397 21.33 23.69 -47.42
CA ASN A 397 21.39 22.35 -46.82
C ASN A 397 20.78 22.30 -45.40
N GLY A 398 20.18 23.39 -44.94
CA GLY A 398 19.59 23.51 -43.61
C GLY A 398 20.61 23.79 -42.50
N GLU A 399 21.85 24.14 -42.86
CA GLU A 399 22.89 24.63 -41.97
C GLU A 399 23.27 26.07 -42.35
N ILE A 400 23.57 26.91 -41.36
CA ILE A 400 24.10 28.27 -41.58
C ILE A 400 25.30 28.44 -40.64
N SER A 401 26.51 28.57 -41.19
CA SER A 401 27.75 28.52 -40.38
C SER A 401 28.61 29.76 -40.56
N ASP A 402 28.57 30.68 -39.60
CA ASP A 402 29.03 32.03 -39.87
C ASP A 402 29.68 32.76 -38.70
N PRO A 403 30.94 33.19 -38.85
CA PRO A 403 31.55 34.11 -37.91
C PRO A 403 31.15 35.56 -38.19
N LEU A 404 30.64 36.23 -37.15
CA LEU A 404 30.34 37.67 -37.11
C LEU A 404 31.26 38.34 -36.08
N ALA A 405 31.92 39.43 -36.43
CA ALA A 405 32.79 40.17 -35.52
C ALA A 405 32.31 41.62 -35.37
N ALA A 406 32.04 42.05 -34.13
CA ALA A 406 31.68 43.43 -33.85
C ALA A 406 32.89 44.34 -34.06
N THR A 407 32.66 45.54 -34.60
CA THR A 407 33.73 46.49 -34.90
C THR A 407 33.57 47.79 -34.14
N THR A 408 34.70 48.39 -33.79
CA THR A 408 34.79 49.80 -33.37
C THR A 408 35.82 50.50 -34.23
N ALA A 409 35.56 51.75 -34.60
CA ALA A 409 36.49 52.56 -35.35
C ALA A 409 37.69 52.93 -34.47
N ILE A 410 38.90 52.70 -34.99
CA ILE A 410 40.11 53.26 -34.40
C ILE A 410 40.27 54.64 -35.00
N THR A 411 39.81 55.68 -34.30
CA THR A 411 40.19 57.06 -34.64
C THR A 411 41.71 57.15 -34.59
N ALA A 412 42.34 57.55 -35.70
CA ALA A 412 43.75 57.88 -35.71
C ALA A 412 44.01 58.96 -34.66
N GLY A 413 44.68 58.60 -33.56
CA GLY A 413 45.31 59.61 -32.72
C GLY A 413 46.30 60.41 -33.58
N PRO A 414 46.59 61.68 -33.24
CA PRO A 414 47.58 62.46 -33.98
C PRO A 414 48.85 61.61 -34.08
N MET A 415 49.32 61.36 -35.29
CA MET A 415 50.51 60.54 -35.50
C MET A 415 51.63 61.14 -34.67
N GLY A 416 52.02 60.44 -33.60
CA GLY A 416 53.21 60.76 -32.84
C GLY A 416 54.40 60.46 -33.74
N VAL A 417 54.76 61.43 -34.58
CA VAL A 417 56.08 61.47 -35.21
C VAL A 417 57.09 61.53 -34.07
N THR A 418 57.67 60.38 -33.73
CA THR A 418 58.88 60.34 -32.92
C THR A 418 59.95 61.09 -33.69
N ALA A 419 60.31 62.27 -33.22
CA ALA A 419 61.39 63.06 -33.82
C ALA A 419 62.64 62.19 -33.92
N VAL A 420 63.20 62.07 -35.13
CA VAL A 420 64.54 61.53 -35.32
C VAL A 420 65.47 62.33 -34.41
N PRO A 421 66.27 61.70 -33.53
CA PRO A 421 67.15 62.45 -32.66
C PRO A 421 68.14 63.24 -33.52
N THR A 422 67.92 64.56 -33.61
CA THR A 422 68.91 65.46 -34.18
C THR A 422 70.10 65.44 -33.23
N LEU A 423 71.33 65.22 -33.75
CA LEU A 423 72.53 65.45 -32.95
C LEU A 423 72.46 66.86 -32.35
N GLY A 424 72.51 66.97 -31.03
CA GLY A 424 72.52 68.26 -30.35
C GLY A 424 73.69 69.12 -30.86
N HIS A 425 73.59 70.44 -30.73
CA HIS A 425 74.61 71.40 -31.20
C HIS A 425 76.05 71.00 -30.80
N TRP A 426 76.24 70.40 -29.63
CA TRP A 426 77.51 69.84 -29.17
C TRP A 426 78.02 68.65 -29.99
N GLY A 427 77.13 67.76 -30.42
CA GLY A 427 77.47 66.63 -31.29
C GLY A 427 77.91 67.08 -32.69
N LEU A 428 77.27 68.13 -33.24
CA LEU A 428 77.69 68.77 -34.48
C LEU A 428 79.04 69.48 -34.34
N MET A 429 79.29 70.14 -33.20
CA MET A 429 80.58 70.79 -32.92
C MET A 429 81.73 69.78 -32.80
N LEU A 430 81.50 68.66 -32.12
CA LEU A 430 82.48 67.57 -32.00
C LEU A 430 82.79 66.92 -33.35
N LEU A 431 81.78 66.72 -34.20
CA LEU A 431 81.99 66.21 -35.55
C LEU A 431 82.78 67.20 -36.41
N GLY A 432 82.49 68.50 -36.31
CA GLY A 432 83.25 69.56 -36.97
C GLY A 432 84.71 69.61 -36.53
N LEU A 433 84.99 69.49 -35.23
CA LEU A 433 86.35 69.44 -34.69
C LEU A 433 87.10 68.16 -35.11
N ALA A 434 86.42 67.01 -35.18
CA ALA A 434 87.03 65.78 -35.66
C ALA A 434 87.46 65.87 -37.14
N VAL A 435 86.62 66.49 -37.98
CA VAL A 435 86.95 66.73 -39.40
C VAL A 435 88.07 67.75 -39.55
N ALA A 436 88.06 68.84 -38.77
CA ALA A 436 89.13 69.83 -38.76
C ALA A 436 90.48 69.24 -38.28
N GLY A 437 90.46 68.38 -37.26
CA GLY A 437 91.64 67.67 -36.76
C GLY A 437 92.24 66.69 -37.77
N LEU A 438 91.40 66.02 -38.56
CA LEU A 438 91.84 65.16 -39.67
C LEU A 438 92.45 65.97 -40.83
N GLY A 439 91.90 67.16 -41.11
CA GLY A 439 92.45 68.10 -42.09
C GLY A 439 93.82 68.67 -41.68
N ALA A 440 93.96 69.09 -40.41
CA ALA A 440 95.21 69.63 -39.88
C ALA A 440 96.34 68.58 -39.82
N ARG A 441 96.01 67.29 -39.63
CA ARG A 441 97.00 66.19 -39.71
C ARG A 441 97.53 65.94 -41.13
N ARG A 442 96.78 66.29 -42.18
CA ARG A 442 97.26 66.21 -43.57
C ARG A 442 98.19 67.38 -43.93
N LEU A 443 97.98 68.57 -43.36
CA LEU A 443 98.81 69.75 -43.62
C LEU A 443 100.18 69.71 -42.90
N ARG A 444 100.34 68.93 -41.82
CA ARG A 444 101.64 68.72 -41.15
C ARG A 444 102.58 67.71 -41.82
N LYS A 445 102.18 67.08 -42.94
CA LYS A 445 103.04 66.20 -43.75
C LYS A 445 103.54 66.87 -45.05
N ALA A 446 103.31 68.17 -45.21
CA ALA A 446 103.83 68.97 -46.31
C ALA A 446 104.72 70.10 -45.75
N VAL A 447 105.83 69.71 -45.13
CA VAL A 447 107.12 70.42 -45.09
C VAL A 447 108.20 69.35 -45.23
#